data_AF-A0A4W4DMK6-F1
#
_entry.id   AF-A0A4W4DMK6-F1
#
_cell.length_a   1.000
_cell.length_b   1.000
_cell.length_c   1.000
_cell.angle_alpha   90.00
_cell.angle_beta   90.00
_cell.angle_gamma   90.00
#
_symmetry.space_group_name_H-M   'P 1'
#
loop_
_entity.id
_entity.type
_entity.pdbx_description
1 polymer ?
#
loop_
_entity_poly.entity_id
_entity_poly.type
_entity_poly.pdbx_seq_one_letter_code
_entity_poly.pdbx_strand_id
1 'polypeptide(L)'
;MRIVCYPKDSTSPVVCHATGFFPKEVMISWQKNGEDLHENMELRETLPNQDGTFQKRSILTVSPEELDKNDYTCVVHHSGLS
;
A
#
# COMPACT_ATOMS: atom_id res chain seq x y z
N MET A 1 5.51 -12.92 -1.41
CA MET A 1 4.61 -11.79 -1.09
C MET A 1 3.88 -11.33 -2.33
N ARG A 2 2.62 -10.90 -2.19
CA ARG A 2 1.83 -10.28 -3.25
C ARG A 2 1.45 -8.85 -2.84
N ILE A 3 1.54 -7.93 -3.80
CA ILE A 3 1.15 -6.53 -3.64
C ILE A 3 0.04 -6.26 -4.65
N VAL A 4 -1.09 -5.71 -4.19
CA VAL A 4 -2.22 -5.34 -5.06
C VAL A 4 -2.67 -3.94 -4.69
N CYS A 5 -2.81 -3.08 -5.70
CA CYS A 5 -3.39 -1.75 -5.55
C CYS A 5 -4.78 -1.72 -6.20
N TYR A 6 -5.77 -1.19 -5.50
CA TYR A 6 -7.14 -1.07 -6.01
C TYR A 6 -7.90 0.11 -5.39
N PRO A 7 -8.81 0.75 -6.13
CA PRO A 7 -9.70 1.77 -5.57
C PRO A 7 -10.66 1.11 -4.57
N LYS A 8 -10.83 1.74 -3.41
CA LYS A 8 -11.77 1.30 -2.36
C LYS A 8 -13.21 1.57 -2.75
N ASP A 9 -13.47 2.75 -3.32
CA ASP A 9 -14.78 3.27 -3.75
C ASP A 9 -14.61 4.16 -5.00
N SER A 10 -15.71 4.52 -5.68
CA SER A 10 -15.69 5.42 -6.86
C SER A 10 -15.21 6.85 -6.55
N THR A 11 -15.00 7.18 -5.27
CA THR A 11 -14.79 8.54 -4.78
C THR A 11 -13.69 8.65 -3.71
N SER A 12 -12.50 8.03 -3.87
CA SER A 12 -11.19 8.62 -3.43
C SER A 12 -10.24 7.89 -2.44
N PRO A 13 -10.37 6.61 -2.05
CA PRO A 13 -9.23 5.92 -1.41
C PRO A 13 -8.61 4.85 -2.32
N VAL A 14 -7.31 4.91 -2.59
CA VAL A 14 -6.56 3.80 -3.19
C VAL A 14 -5.98 2.94 -2.07
N VAL A 15 -6.23 1.63 -2.11
CA VAL A 15 -5.70 0.68 -1.13
C VAL A 15 -4.54 -0.06 -1.74
N CYS A 16 -3.39 -0.01 -1.07
CA CYS A 16 -2.30 -0.95 -1.31
C CYS A 16 -2.35 -2.07 -0.27
N HIS A 17 -2.52 -3.31 -0.73
CA HIS A 17 -2.56 -4.50 0.11
C HIS A 17 -1.34 -5.37 -0.16
N ALA A 18 -0.46 -5.45 0.84
CA ALA A 18 0.64 -6.40 0.87
C ALA A 18 0.20 -7.63 1.70
N THR A 19 0.38 -8.83 1.17
CA THR A 19 0.02 -10.08 1.86
C THR A 19 0.95 -11.23 1.49
N GLY A 20 1.00 -12.28 2.31
CA GLY A 20 1.84 -13.45 2.06
C GLY A 20 3.32 -13.15 2.28
N PHE A 21 3.65 -12.33 3.29
CA PHE A 21 5.03 -12.01 3.66
C PHE A 21 5.39 -12.51 5.06
N PHE A 22 6.66 -12.85 5.23
CA PHE A 22 7.27 -13.28 6.49
C PHE A 22 8.78 -12.98 6.42
N PRO A 23 9.41 -12.35 7.43
CA PRO A 23 8.91 -12.05 8.79
C PRO A 23 7.89 -10.90 8.85
N LYS A 24 7.33 -10.60 10.03
CA LYS A 24 6.24 -9.62 10.25
C LYS A 24 6.58 -8.18 9.81
N GLU A 25 7.86 -7.84 9.82
CA GLU A 25 8.34 -6.47 9.63
C GLU A 25 8.26 -6.05 8.15
N VAL A 26 7.44 -5.05 7.86
CA VAL A 26 7.22 -4.51 6.52
C VAL A 26 6.99 -3.00 6.59
N MET A 27 7.56 -2.28 5.64
CA MET A 27 7.29 -0.86 5.41
C MET A 27 6.51 -0.71 4.11
N ILE A 28 5.50 0.15 4.12
CA ILE A 28 4.72 0.51 2.94
C ILE A 28 4.74 2.02 2.84
N SER A 29 5.23 2.55 1.73
CA SER A 29 5.24 3.98 1.38
C SER A 29 4.51 4.20 0.05
N TRP A 30 4.29 5.47 -0.27
CA TRP A 30 3.70 5.88 -1.53
C TRP A 30 4.63 6.83 -2.25
N GLN A 31 4.61 6.78 -3.57
CA GLN A 31 5.24 7.76 -4.44
C GLN A 31 4.20 8.41 -5.34
N LYS A 32 4.37 9.71 -5.61
CA LYS A 32 3.62 10.48 -6.60
C LYS A 32 4.59 10.87 -7.70
N ASN A 33 4.37 10.39 -8.92
CA ASN A 33 5.23 10.66 -10.08
C ASN A 33 6.72 10.32 -9.83
N GLY A 34 6.97 9.27 -9.05
CA GLY A 34 8.32 8.82 -8.67
C GLY A 34 8.97 9.55 -7.48
N GLU A 35 8.30 10.57 -6.92
CA GLU A 35 8.76 11.26 -5.70
C GLU A 35 8.05 10.72 -4.46
N ASP A 36 8.77 10.63 -3.34
CA ASP A 36 8.22 10.13 -2.09
C ASP A 36 7.09 11.03 -1.59
N LEU A 37 5.93 10.40 -1.34
CA LEU A 37 4.77 11.04 -0.76
C LEU A 37 4.76 10.77 0.74
N HIS A 38 4.46 11.77 1.55
CA HIS A 38 4.38 11.65 3.01
C HIS A 38 3.00 12.02 3.58
N GLU A 39 2.10 12.51 2.73
CA GLU A 39 0.78 13.01 3.13
C GLU A 39 -0.35 12.09 2.67
N ASN A 40 -1.52 12.24 3.30
CA ASN A 40 -2.78 11.58 2.92
C ASN A 40 -2.75 10.05 2.91
N MET A 41 -1.76 9.45 3.58
CA MET A 41 -1.65 8.00 3.73
C MET A 41 -2.01 7.55 5.14
N GLU A 42 -2.71 6.43 5.21
CA GLU A 42 -3.05 5.76 6.45
C GLU A 42 -2.50 4.33 6.41
N LEU A 43 -1.48 4.08 7.23
CA LEU A 43 -0.90 2.76 7.39
C LEU A 43 -1.68 1.97 8.45
N ARG A 44 -2.29 0.85 8.05
CA ARG A 44 -3.01 -0.05 8.96
C ARG A 44 -2.04 -1.00 9.67
N GLU A 45 -2.52 -1.57 10.77
CA GLU A 45 -1.78 -2.59 11.52
C GLU A 45 -1.44 -3.82 10.67
N THR A 46 -0.33 -4.47 11.00
CA THR A 46 0.04 -5.76 10.41
C THR A 46 -0.79 -6.86 11.07
N LEU A 47 -1.55 -7.60 10.27
CA LEU A 47 -2.42 -8.69 10.71
C LEU A 47 -1.84 -10.05 10.30
N PRO A 48 -2.05 -11.11 11.08
CA PRO A 48 -1.66 -12.47 10.69
C PRO A 48 -2.63 -13.07 9.66
N ASN A 49 -2.13 -13.97 8.82
CA ASN A 49 -2.89 -14.84 7.95
C ASN A 49 -3.00 -16.25 8.55
N GLN A 50 -3.95 -17.06 8.06
CA GLN A 50 -4.16 -18.44 8.54
C GLN A 50 -3.01 -19.39 8.16
N ASP A 51 -2.26 -19.06 7.10
CA ASP A 51 -1.14 -19.86 6.57
C ASP A 51 0.20 -19.56 7.28
N GLY A 52 0.20 -18.75 8.34
CA GLY A 52 1.41 -18.36 9.08
C GLY A 52 2.15 -17.16 8.50
N THR A 53 1.67 -16.57 7.40
CA THR A 53 2.21 -15.32 6.85
C THR A 53 1.51 -14.09 7.44
N PHE A 54 1.91 -12.88 7.02
CA PHE A 54 1.31 -11.62 7.44
C PHE A 54 0.73 -10.84 6.27
N GLN A 55 -0.14 -9.88 6.61
CA GLN A 55 -0.70 -8.90 5.70
C GLN A 55 -0.70 -7.50 6.32
N LYS A 56 -0.62 -6.47 5.47
CA LYS A 56 -0.69 -5.06 5.87
C LYS A 56 -1.30 -4.24 4.74
N ARG A 57 -2.00 -3.17 5.10
CA ARG A 57 -2.65 -2.26 4.13
C ARG A 57 -2.20 -0.84 4.36
N SER A 58 -2.03 -0.09 3.27
CA SER A 58 -1.90 1.36 3.28
C SER A 58 -3.01 1.96 2.43
N ILE A 59 -3.67 2.99 2.93
CA ILE A 59 -4.76 3.68 2.24
C ILE A 59 -4.28 5.07 1.86
N LEU A 60 -4.30 5.41 0.59
CA LEU A 60 -4.00 6.74 0.08
C LEU A 60 -5.31 7.46 -0.27
N THR A 61 -5.57 8.60 0.37
CA THR A 61 -6.76 9.42 0.12
C THR A 61 -6.43 10.54 -0.87
N VAL A 62 -6.92 10.43 -2.11
CA VAL A 62 -6.66 11.40 -3.18
C VAL A 62 -7.92 11.60 -4.00
N SER A 63 -8.21 12.84 -4.41
CA SER A 63 -9.38 13.12 -5.24
C SER A 63 -9.31 12.36 -6.57
N PRO A 64 -10.45 12.08 -7.24
CA PRO A 64 -10.42 11.36 -8.51
C PRO A 64 -9.63 12.13 -9.58
N GLU A 65 -9.71 13.46 -9.56
CA GLU A 65 -8.95 14.33 -10.45
C GLU A 65 -7.43 14.22 -10.24
N GLU A 66 -6.97 14.10 -8.98
CA GLU A 66 -5.54 13.91 -8.70
C GLU A 66 -5.06 12.52 -9.14
N LEU A 67 -5.90 11.49 -8.94
CA LEU A 67 -5.60 10.11 -9.32
C LEU A 67 -5.49 9.93 -10.85
N ASP A 68 -6.31 10.64 -11.62
CA ASP A 68 -6.28 10.60 -13.09
C ASP A 68 -5.08 11.38 -13.68
N LYS A 69 -4.55 12.38 -12.95
CA LYS A 69 -3.46 13.25 -13.42
C LYS A 69 -2.06 12.80 -13.01
N ASN A 70 -1.94 11.96 -11.99
CA ASN A 70 -0.66 11.61 -11.40
C ASN A 70 -0.53 10.10 -11.23
N ASP A 71 0.70 9.62 -11.38
CA ASP A 71 1.03 8.22 -11.16
C ASP A 71 1.34 7.98 -9.69
N TYR A 72 0.44 7.26 -9.02
CA TYR A 72 0.63 6.84 -7.63
C TYR A 72 1.14 5.41 -7.55
N THR A 73 2.31 5.24 -6.96
CA THR A 73 2.95 3.93 -6.81
C THR A 73 3.03 3.56 -5.33
N CYS A 74 2.55 2.37 -4.97
CA CYS A 74 2.81 1.80 -3.65
C CYS A 74 4.16 1.10 -3.65
N VAL A 75 5.04 1.50 -2.74
CA VAL A 75 6.36 0.89 -2.56
C VAL A 75 6.36 0.08 -1.27
N VAL A 76 6.75 -1.19 -1.36
CA VAL A 76 6.78 -2.10 -0.21
C VAL A 76 8.21 -2.54 0.00
N HIS A 77 8.74 -2.27 1.19
CA HIS A 77 10.04 -2.78 1.62
C HIS A 77 9.84 -3.89 2.64
N HIS A 78 10.33 -5.07 2.30
CA HIS A 78 10.23 -6.27 3.13
C HIS A 78 11.51 -7.08 2.97
N SER A 79 12.04 -7.66 4.05
CA SER A 79 13.28 -8.44 4.00
C SER A 79 13.19 -9.73 3.17
N GLY A 80 11.97 -10.19 2.86
CA GLY A 80 11.69 -11.30 1.95
C GLY A 80 11.43 -10.88 0.49
N LEU A 81 11.50 -9.59 0.16
CA LEU A 81 11.68 -9.09 -1.20
C LEU A 81 13.19 -8.99 -1.46
N SER A 82 13.78 -10.08 -1.94
CA SER A 82 15.07 -10.03 -2.64
C SER A 82 14.83 -9.69 -4.11
#